data_AF-A0A1I3SKM7-F1
#
_entry.id   AF-A0A1I3SKM7-F1
#
_cell.length_a   1.000
_cell.length_b   1.000
_cell.length_c   1.000
_cell.angle_alpha   90.00
_cell.angle_beta   90.00
_cell.angle_gamma   90.00
#
_symmetry.space_group_name_H-M   'P 1'
#
loop_
_entity.id
_entity.type
_entity.pdbx_description
1 polymer ?
#
loop_
_entity_poly.entity_id
_entity_poly.type
_entity_poly.pdbx_seq_one_letter_code
_entity_poly.pdbx_strand_id
1 'polypeptide(L)' 'MGKPRARSLGRELRELGLDEAYVAIYDDRIITSAPSESEVRKLLEEIMPAGKADHPYIYYFDP' A
#
# COMPACT_ATOMS: atom_id res chain seq x y z
N MET A 1 8.63 -9.00 -2.81
CA MET A 1 9.15 -7.74 -3.41
C MET A 1 10.68 -7.73 -3.42
N GLY A 2 11.31 -7.37 -4.54
CA GLY A 2 12.76 -7.13 -4.59
C GLY A 2 13.12 -5.73 -4.07
N LYS A 3 14.28 -5.61 -3.39
CA LYS A 3 14.83 -4.33 -2.85
C LYS A 3 14.80 -3.13 -3.83
N PRO A 4 15.03 -3.28 -5.15
CA PRO A 4 14.97 -2.14 -6.08
C PRO A 4 13.57 -1.52 -6.20
N ARG A 5 12.52 -2.34 -6.10
CA ARG A 5 11.14 -1.92 -6.37
C ARG A 5 10.53 -1.15 -5.19
N ALA A 6 10.87 -1.52 -3.96
CA ALA A 6 10.52 -0.76 -2.76
C ALA A 6 11.10 0.67 -2.78
N ARG A 7 12.29 0.86 -3.37
CA ARG A 7 12.91 2.20 -3.50
C ARG A 7 12.21 3.07 -4.54
N SER A 8 11.84 2.50 -5.69
CA SER A 8 11.03 3.21 -6.70
C SER A 8 9.67 3.62 -6.12
N LEU A 9 9.02 2.71 -5.41
CA LEU A 9 7.75 2.95 -4.75
C LEU A 9 7.84 4.07 -3.70
N GLY A 10 8.86 4.02 -2.81
CA GLY A 10 9.05 5.07 -1.81
C GLY A 10 9.29 6.45 -2.43
N ARG A 11 9.92 6.51 -3.60
CA ARG A 11 10.08 7.76 -4.35
C ARG A 11 8.74 8.28 -4.90
N GLU A 12 7.91 7.42 -5.48
CA GLU A 12 6.58 7.80 -5.97
C GLU A 12 5.68 8.29 -4.83
N LEU A 13 5.69 7.62 -3.67
CA LEU A 13 4.93 8.02 -2.49
C LEU A 13 5.37 9.39 -1.96
N ARG A 14 6.67 9.65 -1.94
CA ARG A 14 7.22 10.95 -1.55
C ARG A 14 6.85 12.07 -2.53
N GLU A 15 6.84 11.78 -3.83
CA GLU A 15 6.41 12.73 -4.87
C GLU A 15 4.91 13.06 -4.77
N LEU A 16 4.10 12.15 -4.20
CA LEU A 16 2.69 12.37 -3.87
C LEU A 16 2.47 13.15 -2.55
N GLY A 17 3.54 13.51 -1.84
CA GLY A 17 3.46 14.26 -0.58
C GLY A 17 2.96 13.43 0.60
N LEU A 18 3.07 12.10 0.52
CA LEU A 18 2.82 11.23 1.67
C LEU A 18 4.07 11.25 2.56
N ASP A 19 3.91 11.71 3.80
CA ASP A 19 4.97 11.67 4.81
C ASP A 19 5.08 10.26 5.38
N GLU A 20 4.15 9.86 6.24
CA GLU A 20 4.07 8.52 6.84
C GLU A 20 2.76 7.86 6.43
N ALA A 21 2.83 6.69 5.81
CA ALA A 21 1.63 6.00 5.33
C ALA A 21 1.78 4.48 5.25
N TYR A 22 0.68 3.80 5.52
CA TYR A 22 0.49 2.41 5.13
C TYR A 22 -0.05 2.38 3.71
N VAL A 23 0.41 1.42 2.92
CA VAL A 23 0.09 1.29 1.50
C VAL A 23 -0.29 -0.14 1.19
N ALA A 24 -1.44 -0.35 0.57
CA ALA A 24 -1.85 -1.66 0.09
C ALA A 24 -1.44 -1.85 -1.37
N ILE A 25 -0.73 -2.95 -1.64
CA ILE A 25 -0.22 -3.24 -2.98
C ILE A 25 -0.74 -4.59 -3.46
N TYR A 26 -1.28 -4.59 -4.67
CA TYR A 26 -1.79 -5.75 -5.37
C TYR A 26 -1.25 -5.76 -6.80
N ASP A 27 -0.71 -6.90 -7.25
CA ASP A 27 -0.10 -7.03 -8.59
C ASP A 27 0.87 -5.88 -8.93
N ASP A 28 1.73 -5.54 -7.95
CA ASP A 28 2.70 -4.44 -8.01
C ASP A 28 2.11 -3.04 -8.25
N ARG A 29 0.81 -2.84 -7.99
CA ARG A 29 0.14 -1.55 -8.05
C ARG A 29 -0.37 -1.14 -6.68
N ILE A 30 -0.21 0.14 -6.34
CA ILE A 30 -0.86 0.72 -5.16
C ILE A 30 -2.36 0.74 -5.41
N ILE A 31 -3.13 0.13 -4.50
CA ILE A 31 -4.59 0.13 -4.55
C ILE A 31 -5.16 1.20 -3.63
N THR A 32 -4.57 1.37 -2.45
CA THR A 32 -4.98 2.40 -1.47
C THR A 32 -3.84 2.70 -0.49
N SER A 33 -3.94 3.84 0.21
CA SER A 33 -3.02 4.25 1.27
C SER A 33 -3.76 4.96 2.39
N ALA A 34 -3.30 4.83 3.64
CA ALA A 34 -3.83 5.55 4.78
C ALA A 34 -2.77 5.75 5.88
N PRO A 35 -2.95 6.70 6.81
CA PRO A 35 -2.01 6.94 7.91
C PRO A 35 -1.86 5.75 8.87
N SER A 36 -2.81 4.81 8.91
CA SER A 36 -2.77 3.64 9.79
C SER A 36 -3.04 2.33 9.07
N GLU A 37 -2.46 1.22 9.56
CA GLU A 37 -2.70 -0.11 9.01
C GLU A 37 -4.18 -0.49 9.05
N SER A 38 -4.86 -0.14 10.14
CA SER A 38 -6.28 -0.41 10.35
C SER A 38 -7.17 0.30 9.33
N GLU A 39 -6.83 1.54 8.96
CA GLU A 39 -7.57 2.27 7.90
C GLU A 39 -7.29 1.68 6.53
N VAL A 40 -6.05 1.31 6.22
CA VAL A 40 -5.74 0.60 4.97
C VAL A 40 -6.52 -0.71 4.86
N ARG A 41 -6.63 -1.47 5.95
CA ARG A 41 -7.42 -2.71 5.99
C ARG A 41 -8.90 -2.47 5.75
N LYS A 42 -9.49 -1.44 6.38
CA LYS A 42 -10.90 -1.07 6.13
C LYS A 42 -11.13 -0.67 4.67
N LEU A 43 -10.28 0.19 4.13
CA LEU A 43 -10.35 0.60 2.72
C LEU A 43 -10.16 -0.59 1.79
N LEU A 44 -9.27 -1.52 2.14
CA LEU A 44 -9.08 -2.75 1.40
C LEU A 44 -10.33 -3.64 1.40
N GLU A 45 -11.02 -3.78 2.55
CA GLU A 45 -12.26 -4.55 2.65
C GLU A 45 -13.39 -3.92 1.83
N GLU A 46 -13.45 -2.58 1.75
CA GLU A 46 -14.40 -1.84 0.92
C GLU A 46 -14.12 -2.02 -0.59
N ILE A 47 -12.84 -1.96 -1.00
CA ILE A 47 -12.43 -2.07 -2.40
C ILE A 47 -12.44 -3.52 -2.88
N MET A 48 -12.04 -4.46 -2.02
CA MET A 48 -11.93 -5.89 -2.30
C MET A 48 -12.60 -6.72 -1.19
N PRO A 49 -13.92 -6.96 -1.29
CA PRO A 49 -14.61 -7.83 -0.35
C PRO A 49 -14.02 -9.25 -0.40
N ALA A 50 -13.94 -9.88 0.77
CA ALA A 50 -13.28 -11.18 0.98
C ALA A 50 -13.76 -12.24 -0.03
N GLY A 51 -12.84 -12.73 -0.86
CA GLY A 51 -13.17 -13.74 -1.88
C GLY A 51 -12.25 -13.79 -3.11
N LYS A 52 -11.35 -12.80 -3.31
CA LYS A 52 -10.35 -12.84 -4.39
C LYS A 52 -8.99 -13.25 -3.83
N ALA A 53 -8.46 -14.32 -4.40
CA ALA A 53 -7.47 -15.23 -3.81
C ALA A 53 -6.03 -14.70 -3.69
N ASP A 54 -5.76 -13.44 -4.05
CA ASP A 54 -4.44 -12.84 -3.92
C ASP A 54 -4.52 -11.74 -2.86
N HIS A 55 -4.01 -12.02 -1.66
CA HIS A 55 -4.04 -11.05 -0.58
C HIS A 55 -3.10 -9.87 -0.92
N PRO A 56 -3.60 -8.63 -1.01
CA PRO A 56 -2.73 -7.46 -1.08
C PRO A 56 -1.85 -7.45 0.17
N TYR A 57 -0.55 -7.18 0.01
CA TYR A 57 0.31 -6.97 1.16
C TYR A 57 0.30 -5.49 1.53
N ILE A 58 0.39 -5.21 2.82
CA ILE A 58 0.46 -3.86 3.35
C ILE A 58 1.94 -3.52 3.60
N TYR A 59 2.37 -2.39 3.05
CA TYR A 59 3.70 -1.85 3.23
C TYR A 59 3.62 -0.58 4.06
N TYR A 60 4.45 -0.48 5.09
CA TYR A 60 4.61 0.73 5.88
C TYR A 60 5.73 1.58 5.26
N PHE A 61 5.39 2.80 4.89
CA PHE A 61 6.30 3.79 4.35
C PHE A 61 6.62 4.84 5.42
N ASP A 62 7.90 4.92 5.76
CA ASP A 62 8.52 5.84 6.71
C ASP A 62 9.83 6.36 6.06
N PRO A 63 9.80 7.53 5.38
CA PRO A 63 10.89 8.06 4.57
C PRO A 63 12.08 8.68 5.33
#